data_AF-A0A840L9N9-F1
#
_entry.id   AF-A0A840L9N9-F1
#
_cell.length_a   1.000
_cell.length_b   1.000
_cell.length_c   1.000
_cell.angle_alpha   90.00
_cell.angle_beta   90.00
_cell.angle_gamma   90.00
#
_symmetry.space_group_name_H-M   'P 1'
#
loop_
_entity.id
_entity.type
_entity.pdbx_description
1 polymer ?
#
loop_
_entity_poly.entity_id
_entity_poly.type
_entity_poly.pdbx_seq_one_letter_code
_entity_poly.pdbx_strand_id
1 'polypeptide(L)'
;MRFIQLHKAADLQALTKKISGNAATLAQAQKLNPHLDLNKLAPGSVLLLPDSAELGDGKALATDSWDDFQARATSSLSALNQRARSQVETLKTERQGLTTLFKSAALKRLQDADPALKKQLDAAGEQASADQKAAETAAAQLEEMQKLLGGELGRLGKLLA
;
A
#
# COMPACT_ATOMS: atom_id res chain seq x y z
N MET A 1 22.76 -4.49 -9.63
CA MET A 1 22.24 -5.24 -8.47
C MET A 1 20.95 -5.91 -8.89
N ARG A 2 20.58 -7.03 -8.26
CA ARG A 2 19.38 -7.81 -8.64
C ARG A 2 18.37 -7.83 -7.49
N PHE A 3 17.09 -7.69 -7.84
CA PHE A 3 15.96 -7.88 -6.92
C PHE A 3 15.37 -9.26 -7.13
N ILE A 4 15.22 -10.04 -6.06
CA ILE A 4 14.54 -11.35 -6.11
C ILE A 4 13.32 -11.28 -5.21
N GLN A 5 12.13 -11.45 -5.80
CA GLN A 5 10.90 -11.70 -5.05
C GLN A 5 10.69 -13.21 -4.93
N LEU A 6 10.52 -13.69 -3.70
CA LEU A 6 10.27 -15.10 -3.42
C LEU A 6 8.78 -15.39 -3.63
N HIS A 7 8.39 -16.14 -4.66
CA HIS A 7 6.98 -16.43 -4.90
C HIS A 7 6.52 -17.75 -4.29
N LYS A 8 7.43 -18.73 -4.17
CA LYS A 8 7.13 -20.07 -3.66
C LYS A 8 8.20 -20.53 -2.67
N ALA A 9 7.83 -21.44 -1.77
CA ALA A 9 8.76 -22.03 -0.81
C ALA A 9 9.97 -22.74 -1.48
N ALA A 10 9.80 -23.24 -2.70
CA ALA A 10 10.88 -23.83 -3.50
C ALA A 10 11.96 -22.80 -3.89
N ASP A 11 11.56 -21.56 -4.23
CA ASP A 11 12.48 -20.47 -4.56
C ASP A 11 13.31 -20.06 -3.33
N LEU A 12 12.65 -20.12 -2.17
CA LEU A 12 13.25 -19.84 -0.87
C LEU A 12 14.32 -20.86 -0.51
N GLN A 13 14.02 -22.15 -0.65
CA GLN A 13 14.97 -23.22 -0.38
C GLN A 13 16.19 -23.17 -1.33
N ALA A 14 15.96 -22.88 -2.62
CA ALA A 14 17.04 -22.73 -3.59
C ALA A 14 17.93 -21.53 -3.27
N LEU A 15 17.35 -20.40 -2.86
CA LEU A 15 18.07 -19.20 -2.48
C LEU A 15 18.85 -19.39 -1.17
N THR A 16 18.21 -19.91 -0.13
CA THR A 16 18.84 -20.17 1.18
C THR A 16 20.01 -21.14 1.03
N LYS A 17 19.87 -22.22 0.26
CA LYS A 17 20.95 -23.20 0.04
C LYS A 17 22.18 -22.60 -0.65
N LYS A 18 22.00 -21.60 -1.54
CA LYS A 18 23.11 -20.96 -2.25
C LYS A 18 23.75 -19.83 -1.45
N ILE A 19 22.95 -19.02 -0.74
CA ILE A 19 23.48 -17.95 0.12
C ILE A 19 24.23 -18.56 1.32
N SER A 20 23.69 -19.61 1.94
CA SER A 20 24.37 -20.29 3.06
C SER A 20 25.64 -21.04 2.63
N GLY A 21 25.79 -21.38 1.34
CA GLY A 21 26.99 -22.01 0.79
C GLY A 21 28.16 -21.04 0.56
N ASN A 22 27.95 -19.72 0.63
CA ASN A 22 29.00 -18.71 0.45
C ASN A 22 28.88 -17.62 1.51
N ALA A 23 29.73 -17.70 2.54
CA ALA A 23 29.74 -16.77 3.67
C ALA A 23 29.95 -15.30 3.26
N ALA A 24 30.70 -15.02 2.20
CA ALA A 24 30.90 -13.66 1.69
C ALA A 24 29.61 -13.11 1.06
N THR A 25 28.91 -13.94 0.30
CA THR A 25 27.61 -13.58 -0.29
C THR A 25 26.54 -13.41 0.79
N LEU A 26 26.54 -14.24 1.84
CA LEU A 26 25.65 -14.09 2.99
C LEU A 26 25.88 -12.77 3.73
N ALA A 27 27.13 -12.44 4.07
CA ALA A 27 27.46 -11.19 4.75
C ALA A 27 27.08 -9.96 3.92
N GLN A 28 27.28 -10.02 2.60
CA GLN A 28 26.93 -8.93 1.70
C GLN A 28 25.41 -8.80 1.50
N ALA A 29 24.69 -9.91 1.42
CA ALA A 29 23.22 -9.92 1.38
C ALA A 29 22.62 -9.40 2.69
N GLN A 30 23.18 -9.75 3.86
CA GLN A 30 22.76 -9.18 5.15
C GLN A 30 23.01 -7.68 5.23
N LYS A 31 24.15 -7.21 4.73
CA LYS A 31 24.47 -5.79 4.67
C LYS A 31 23.50 -5.00 3.79
N LEU A 32 23.04 -5.59 2.68
CA LEU A 32 22.09 -4.95 1.77
C LEU A 32 20.63 -5.07 2.25
N ASN A 33 20.32 -6.06 3.09
CA ASN A 33 18.97 -6.30 3.60
C ASN A 33 18.94 -6.37 5.13
N PRO A 34 19.36 -5.32 5.86
CA PRO A 34 19.42 -5.35 7.32
C PRO A 34 18.05 -5.52 8.00
N HIS A 35 16.97 -5.30 7.24
CA HIS A 35 15.59 -5.44 7.67
C HIS A 35 15.02 -6.86 7.47
N LEU A 36 15.77 -7.77 6.85
CA LEU A 36 15.34 -9.13 6.58
C LEU A 36 16.15 -10.14 7.39
N ASP A 37 15.44 -11.04 8.06
CA ASP A 37 16.04 -12.26 8.59
C ASP A 37 16.18 -13.27 7.44
N LEU A 38 17.39 -13.40 6.90
CA LEU A 38 17.69 -14.33 5.80
C LEU A 38 17.44 -15.80 6.16
N ASN A 39 17.33 -16.14 7.45
CA ASN A 39 16.99 -17.49 7.91
C ASN A 39 15.47 -17.70 8.01
N LYS A 40 14.67 -16.63 7.91
CA LYS A 40 13.21 -16.64 8.00
C LYS A 40 12.57 -15.84 6.89
N LEU A 41 13.06 -16.05 5.68
CA LEU A 41 12.42 -15.50 4.50
C LEU A 41 11.02 -16.10 4.36
N ALA A 42 10.05 -15.30 3.93
CA ALA A 42 8.71 -15.76 3.61
C ALA A 42 8.43 -15.57 2.12
N PRO A 43 7.51 -16.34 1.52
CA PRO A 43 6.95 -15.99 0.22
C PRO A 43 6.40 -14.55 0.28
N GLY A 44 6.74 -13.74 -0.72
CA GLY A 44 6.44 -12.31 -0.80
C GLY A 44 7.61 -11.40 -0.40
N SER A 45 8.65 -11.91 0.26
CA SER A 45 9.84 -11.13 0.60
C SER A 45 10.65 -10.74 -0.65
N VAL A 46 11.17 -9.52 -0.66
CA VAL A 46 12.02 -8.96 -1.73
C VAL A 46 13.44 -8.84 -1.20
N LEU A 47 14.41 -9.49 -1.85
CA LEU A 47 15.82 -9.42 -1.49
C LEU A 47 16.63 -8.62 -2.52
N LEU A 48 17.53 -7.78 -2.01
CA LEU A 48 18.60 -7.15 -2.78
C LEU A 48 19.84 -8.04 -2.80
N LEU A 49 20.37 -8.33 -3.98
CA LEU A 49 21.59 -9.12 -4.16
C LEU A 49 22.61 -8.41 -5.07
N PRO A 50 23.91 -8.54 -4.79
CA PRO A 50 24.95 -8.01 -5.67
C PRO A 50 25.01 -8.80 -6.99
N ASP A 51 25.37 -8.12 -8.09
CA ASP A 51 25.40 -8.72 -9.44
C ASP A 51 26.43 -9.86 -9.59
N SER A 52 27.44 -9.89 -8.73
CA SER A 52 28.53 -10.87 -8.73
C SER A 52 28.15 -12.22 -8.10
N ALA A 53 26.94 -12.37 -7.56
CA ALA A 53 26.48 -13.65 -7.05
C ALA A 53 26.02 -14.54 -8.21
N GLU A 54 26.89 -15.45 -8.67
CA GLU A 54 26.54 -16.53 -9.61
C GLU A 54 25.55 -17.52 -8.96
N LEU A 55 24.31 -17.07 -8.77
CA LEU A 55 23.20 -17.90 -8.40
C LEU A 55 22.70 -18.57 -9.69
N GLY A 56 23.43 -19.60 -10.16
CA GLY A 56 23.19 -20.26 -11.46
C GLY A 56 21.74 -20.65 -11.78
N ASP A 57 21.41 -20.75 -13.07
CA ASP A 57 20.20 -21.23 -13.80
C ASP A 57 18.79 -21.01 -13.23
N GLY A 58 18.65 -20.40 -12.06
CA GLY A 58 17.38 -19.87 -11.59
C GLY A 58 17.00 -18.74 -12.53
N LYS A 59 15.85 -18.87 -13.19
CA LYS A 59 15.30 -17.81 -14.04
C LYS A 59 15.40 -16.49 -13.29
N ALA A 60 16.28 -15.61 -13.75
CA ALA A 60 16.14 -14.20 -13.48
C ALA A 60 14.68 -13.87 -13.79
N LEU A 61 14.01 -13.17 -12.87
CA LEU A 61 12.81 -12.45 -13.25
C LEU A 61 13.26 -11.45 -14.32
N ALA A 62 13.20 -11.91 -15.57
CA ALA A 62 13.09 -11.06 -16.72
C ALA A 62 11.94 -10.10 -16.43
N THR A 63 12.16 -8.83 -16.77
CA THR A 63 11.42 -7.61 -16.43
C THR A 63 11.83 -6.92 -15.12
N ASP A 64 12.53 -5.79 -15.16
CA ASP A 64 13.84 -5.42 -15.72
C ASP A 64 14.09 -4.00 -15.17
N SER A 65 15.23 -3.76 -14.53
CA SER A 65 15.67 -2.46 -13.99
C SER A 65 14.93 -1.90 -12.77
N TRP A 66 15.64 -1.05 -12.03
CA TRP A 66 15.09 -0.21 -10.96
C TRP A 66 13.88 0.62 -11.44
N ASP A 67 13.87 0.99 -12.73
CA ASP A 67 12.83 1.80 -13.33
C ASP A 67 11.48 1.06 -13.38
N ASP A 68 11.45 -0.25 -13.64
CA ASP A 68 10.22 -1.04 -13.60
C ASP A 68 9.65 -1.14 -12.18
N PHE A 69 10.51 -1.31 -11.18
CA PHE A 69 10.10 -1.31 -9.78
C PHE A 69 9.51 0.06 -9.40
N GLN A 70 10.20 1.14 -9.74
CA GLN A 70 9.74 2.50 -9.49
C GLN A 70 8.40 2.76 -10.20
N ALA A 71 8.23 2.30 -11.43
CA ALA A 71 6.98 2.42 -12.19
C ALA A 71 5.82 1.68 -11.52
N ARG A 72 6.03 0.44 -11.06
CA ARG A 72 5.01 -0.36 -10.35
C ARG A 72 4.64 0.20 -8.98
N ALA A 73 5.63 0.67 -8.21
CA ALA A 73 5.39 1.29 -6.91
C ALA A 73 4.57 2.58 -7.07
N THR A 74 4.93 3.42 -8.03
CA THR A 74 4.23 4.68 -8.32
C THR A 74 2.82 4.43 -8.85
N SER A 75 2.63 3.45 -9.75
CA SER A 75 1.30 3.13 -10.30
C SER A 75 0.35 2.57 -9.24
N SER A 76 0.85 1.72 -8.33
CA SER A 76 0.06 1.15 -7.24
C SER A 76 -0.42 2.22 -6.26
N LEU A 77 0.46 3.15 -5.86
CA LEU A 77 0.07 4.28 -5.02
C LEU A 77 -0.90 5.23 -5.74
N SER A 78 -0.69 5.49 -7.03
CA SER A 78 -1.61 6.31 -7.82
C SER A 78 -3.01 5.69 -7.87
N ALA A 79 -3.11 4.37 -8.05
CA ALA A 79 -4.38 3.66 -8.05
C ALA A 79 -5.07 3.70 -6.67
N LEU A 80 -4.30 3.58 -5.58
CA LEU A 80 -4.83 3.74 -4.22
C LEU A 80 -5.34 5.17 -3.98
N ASN A 81 -4.58 6.19 -4.41
CA ASN A 81 -5.00 7.58 -4.31
C ASN A 81 -6.27 7.88 -5.10
N GLN A 82 -6.38 7.33 -6.31
CA GLN A 82 -7.60 7.46 -7.11
C GLN A 82 -8.79 6.82 -6.40
N ARG A 83 -8.63 5.61 -5.84
CA ARG A 83 -9.69 4.94 -5.07
C ARG A 83 -10.11 5.74 -3.84
N ALA A 84 -9.14 6.28 -3.09
CA ALA A 84 -9.41 7.11 -1.91
C ALA A 84 -10.20 8.37 -2.28
N ARG A 85 -9.81 9.07 -3.36
CA ARG A 85 -10.56 10.24 -3.88
C ARG A 85 -11.97 9.87 -4.31
N SER A 86 -12.14 8.76 -5.03
CA SER A 86 -13.47 8.27 -5.41
C SER A 86 -14.33 7.96 -4.18
N GLN A 87 -13.76 7.35 -3.14
CA GLN A 87 -14.47 7.06 -1.90
C GLN A 87 -14.95 8.34 -1.19
N VAL A 88 -14.11 9.38 -1.14
CA VAL A 88 -14.49 10.69 -0.56
C VAL A 88 -15.68 11.29 -1.32
N GLU A 89 -15.66 11.30 -2.65
CA GLU A 89 -16.78 11.84 -3.44
C GLU A 89 -18.06 10.99 -3.30
N THR A 90 -17.94 9.67 -3.18
CA THR A 90 -19.09 8.80 -2.87
C THR A 90 -19.70 9.16 -1.52
N LEU A 91 -18.90 9.23 -0.44
CA LEU A 91 -19.38 9.57 0.91
C LEU A 91 -20.03 10.95 0.95
N LYS A 92 -19.45 11.92 0.23
CA LYS A 92 -20.00 13.26 0.09
C LYS A 92 -21.36 13.26 -0.61
N THR A 93 -21.51 12.48 -1.68
CA THR A 93 -22.77 12.31 -2.41
C THR A 93 -23.82 11.63 -1.53
N GLU A 94 -23.45 10.56 -0.83
CA GLU A 94 -24.31 9.85 0.11
C GLU A 94 -24.79 10.78 1.23
N ARG A 95 -23.88 11.56 1.82
CA ARG A 95 -24.22 12.54 2.86
C ARG A 95 -25.19 13.61 2.35
N GLN A 96 -25.02 14.10 1.11
CA GLN A 96 -25.97 15.03 0.50
C GLN A 96 -27.35 14.39 0.30
N GLY A 97 -27.38 13.13 -0.13
CA GLY A 97 -28.59 12.31 -0.23
C GLY A 97 -29.30 12.17 1.12
N LEU A 98 -28.57 11.76 2.16
CA LEU A 98 -29.07 11.64 3.53
C LEU A 98 -29.60 12.97 4.06
N THR A 99 -28.88 14.07 3.85
CA THR A 99 -29.31 15.41 4.26
C THR A 99 -30.62 15.82 3.58
N THR A 100 -30.77 15.48 2.30
CA THR A 100 -31.99 15.75 1.54
C THR A 100 -33.15 14.92 2.07
N LEU A 101 -32.93 13.63 2.34
CA LEU A 101 -33.92 12.75 2.95
C LEU A 101 -34.34 13.24 4.35
N PHE A 102 -33.39 13.67 5.18
CA PHE A 102 -33.62 14.23 6.52
C PHE A 102 -34.45 15.51 6.49
N LYS A 103 -34.34 16.29 5.41
CA LYS A 103 -35.14 17.50 5.23
C LYS A 103 -36.55 17.23 4.70
N SER A 104 -36.84 16.01 4.24
CA SER A 104 -38.13 15.65 3.66
C SER A 104 -39.27 15.76 4.67
N ALA A 105 -40.44 16.19 4.20
CA ALA A 105 -41.61 16.38 5.08
C ALA A 105 -42.12 15.07 5.69
N ALA A 106 -41.96 13.94 4.99
CA ALA A 106 -42.35 12.62 5.50
C ALA A 106 -41.47 12.20 6.68
N LEU A 107 -40.14 12.33 6.54
CA LEU A 107 -39.21 11.95 7.60
C LEU A 107 -39.27 12.90 8.80
N LYS A 108 -39.48 14.20 8.57
CA LYS A 108 -39.71 15.18 9.66
C LYS A 108 -40.93 14.82 10.52
N ARG A 109 -42.06 14.49 9.89
CA ARG A 109 -43.26 14.04 10.63
C ARG A 109 -42.99 12.79 11.46
N LEU A 110 -42.17 11.87 10.93
CA LEU A 110 -41.78 10.66 11.66
C LEU A 110 -40.84 10.98 12.84
N GLN A 111 -39.89 11.90 12.67
CA GLN A 111 -39.00 12.38 13.74
C GLN A 111 -39.76 13.14 14.84
N ASP A 112 -40.79 13.91 14.46
CA ASP A 112 -41.63 14.65 15.41
C ASP A 112 -42.54 13.69 16.20
N ALA A 113 -42.98 12.59 15.57
CA ALA A 113 -43.75 11.52 16.22
C ALA A 113 -42.89 10.59 17.09
N ASP A 114 -41.60 10.42 16.76
CA ASP A 114 -40.66 9.57 17.49
C ASP A 114 -39.32 10.31 17.79
N PRO A 115 -39.19 10.89 18.99
CA PRO A 115 -37.97 11.55 19.43
C PRO A 115 -36.76 10.61 19.56
N ALA A 116 -36.96 9.31 19.77
CA ALA A 116 -35.86 8.35 19.84
C ALA A 116 -35.27 8.11 18.44
N LEU A 117 -36.13 7.98 17.43
CA LEU A 117 -35.71 7.92 16.03
C LEU A 117 -34.95 9.20 15.63
N LYS A 118 -35.41 10.38 16.05
CA LYS A 118 -34.71 11.63 15.80
C LYS A 118 -33.26 11.60 16.30
N LYS A 119 -33.04 11.16 17.55
CA LYS A 119 -31.68 11.01 18.12
C LYS A 119 -30.83 10.02 17.32
N GLN A 120 -31.39 8.91 16.86
CA GLN A 120 -30.66 7.94 16.04
C GLN A 120 -30.24 8.52 14.70
N LEU A 121 -31.12 9.28 14.05
CA LEU A 121 -30.82 9.94 12.78
C LEU A 121 -29.79 11.06 12.93
N ASP A 122 -29.85 11.83 14.01
CA ASP A 122 -28.84 12.85 14.33
C ASP A 122 -27.46 12.19 14.55
N ALA A 123 -27.40 11.11 15.35
CA ALA A 123 -26.16 10.36 15.57
C ALA A 123 -25.61 9.73 14.28
N ALA A 124 -26.48 9.19 13.41
CA ALA A 124 -26.07 8.68 12.10
C ALA A 124 -25.52 9.80 11.20
N GLY A 125 -26.10 11.01 11.25
CA GLY A 125 -25.61 12.18 10.54
C GLY A 125 -24.23 12.65 11.03
N GLU A 126 -24.02 12.64 12.36
CA GLU A 126 -22.72 12.92 12.96
C GLU A 126 -21.67 11.90 12.54
N GLN A 127 -22.00 10.61 12.59
CA GLN A 127 -21.11 9.53 12.16
C GLN A 127 -20.75 9.66 10.68
N ALA A 128 -21.73 9.89 9.81
CA ALA A 128 -21.48 10.10 8.37
C ALA A 128 -20.57 11.31 8.11
N SER A 129 -20.70 12.39 8.89
CA SER A 129 -19.80 13.55 8.81
C SER A 129 -18.39 13.23 9.31
N ALA A 130 -18.27 12.41 10.35
CA ALA A 130 -16.98 11.97 10.87
C ALA A 130 -16.26 11.05 9.87
N ASP A 131 -16.98 10.10 9.27
CA ASP A 131 -16.47 9.17 8.26
C ASP A 131 -15.98 9.92 7.01
N GLN A 132 -16.73 10.92 6.54
CA GLN A 132 -16.30 11.78 5.45
C GLN A 132 -14.98 12.48 5.78
N LYS A 133 -14.87 13.09 6.96
CA LYS A 133 -13.65 13.81 7.38
C LYS A 133 -12.45 12.87 7.54
N ALA A 134 -12.69 11.66 8.06
CA ALA A 134 -11.66 10.62 8.17
C ALA A 134 -11.16 10.19 6.79
N ALA A 135 -12.07 9.98 5.83
CA ALA A 135 -11.73 9.64 4.45
C ALA A 135 -10.95 10.77 3.75
N GLU A 136 -11.34 12.03 3.94
CA GLU A 136 -10.61 13.20 3.42
C GLU A 136 -9.19 13.27 3.99
N THR A 137 -9.03 13.01 5.29
CA THR A 137 -7.73 12.99 5.95
C THR A 137 -6.86 11.86 5.41
N ALA A 138 -7.42 10.65 5.27
CA ALA A 138 -6.71 9.51 4.72
C ALA A 138 -6.28 9.73 3.26
N ALA A 139 -7.14 10.35 2.44
CA ALA A 139 -6.80 10.71 1.07
C ALA A 139 -5.64 11.74 1.01
N ALA A 140 -5.64 12.74 1.90
CA ALA A 140 -4.54 13.70 1.99
C ALA A 140 -3.22 13.04 2.43
N GLN A 141 -3.26 12.12 3.39
CA GLN A 141 -2.09 11.35 3.84
C GLN A 141 -1.53 10.47 2.72
N LEU A 142 -2.39 9.79 1.95
CA LEU A 142 -1.95 8.99 0.80
C LEU A 142 -1.30 9.85 -0.30
N GLU A 143 -1.77 11.08 -0.49
CA GLU A 143 -1.13 12.03 -1.42
C GLU A 143 0.26 12.45 -0.94
N GLU A 144 0.42 12.71 0.36
CA GLU A 144 1.71 13.01 0.96
C GLU A 144 2.67 11.81 0.88
N MET A 145 2.19 10.60 1.18
CA MET A 145 2.97 9.37 1.03
C MET A 145 3.42 9.16 -0.41
N GLN A 146 2.58 9.45 -1.41
CA GLN A 146 2.96 9.36 -2.82
C GLN A 146 4.10 10.34 -3.15
N LYS A 147 4.04 11.58 -2.63
CA LYS A 147 5.11 12.58 -2.82
C LYS A 147 6.42 12.13 -2.18
N LEU A 148 6.36 11.65 -0.92
CA LEU A 148 7.52 11.16 -0.19
C LEU A 148 8.14 9.93 -0.86
N LEU A 149 7.33 8.94 -1.24
CA LEU A 149 7.82 7.74 -1.91
C LEU A 149 8.47 8.08 -3.26
N GLY A 150 7.86 8.97 -4.05
CA GLY A 150 8.45 9.42 -5.31
C GLY A 150 9.82 10.08 -5.11
N GLY A 151 9.96 10.89 -4.06
CA GLY A 151 11.23 11.51 -3.68
C GLY A 151 12.29 10.50 -3.25
N GLU A 152 11.93 9.55 -2.38
CA GLU A 152 12.84 8.50 -1.89
C GLU A 152 13.23 7.51 -2.99
N LEU A 153 12.30 7.08 -3.85
CA LEU A 153 12.63 6.23 -5.00
C LEU A 153 13.55 6.97 -5.98
N GLY A 154 13.36 8.26 -6.20
CA GLY A 154 14.28 9.05 -7.01
C GLY A 154 15.69 9.15 -6.40
N ARG A 155 15.80 9.25 -5.07
CA ARG A 155 17.10 9.25 -4.36
C ARG A 155 17.78 7.89 -4.45
N LEU A 156 17.05 6.81 -4.17
CA LEU A 156 17.55 5.45 -4.26
C LEU A 156 17.98 5.09 -5.68
N GLY A 157 17.23 5.52 -6.70
CA GLY A 157 17.60 5.34 -8.11
C GLY A 157 18.95 5.97 -8.45
N LYS A 158 19.23 7.18 -7.95
CA LYS A 158 20.53 7.84 -8.14
C LYS A 158 21.69 7.16 -7.42
N LEU A 159 21.42 6.40 -6.35
CA LEU A 159 22.44 5.64 -5.62
C LEU A 159 22.67 4.25 -6.24
N LEU A 160 21.71 3.76 -7.03
CA LEU A 160 21.73 2.44 -7.64
C LEU A 160 22.10 2.46 -9.13
N ALA A 161 22.09 3.63 -9.77
CA ALA A 161 22.61 3.90 -11.11
C ALA A 161 24.09 4.30 -11.07
#